data_AF-A0A2X2YBY7-F1
#
_entry.id   AF-A0A2X2YBY7-F1
#
_cell.length_a   1.000
_cell.length_b   1.000
_cell.length_c   1.000
_cell.angle_alpha   90.00
_cell.angle_beta   90.00
_cell.angle_gamma   90.00
#
_symmetry.space_group_name_H-M   'P 1'
#
loop_
_entity.id
_entity.type
_entity.pdbx_description
1 polymer ?
#
loop_
_entity_poly.entity_id
_entity_poly.type
_entity_poly.pdbx_seq_one_letter_code
_entity_poly.pdbx_strand_id
1 'polypeptide(L)'
;MNNKIYEQYLREKDIYTIFGEKIKILVKDLMDINGINYQSITYRTKDEKSLLNKLERKKYKYKDLKEITDISGIRIITYYSDSVDKVAKIISEQFEVDTENTIDKRKALDPDRFGYLSLHYVVSLKNNRLNLPEYNMFKDLKLEIQIRSISQHTWAEIEHDLGYKSEIGVPKGIRRDFYRLAGLLELVDKEFIEIRDKLESYKKDLEIKIREDKEDVLIDEVSLTLYIDFSKNIKKLNEKIYESINGTFISTSDLIESTVKELKWIGFQTIKDIDIEIEKNKEGIYNLAKNILKDSESKQISTEVSLLYLCYYKLCESDSIDKLNKFIKENGFEPNYDFSKKLISIYKEFKK
;
A
#
# COMPACT_ATOMS: atom_id res chain seq x y z
N MET A 1 27.12 -38.10 12.84
CA MET A 1 25.72 -37.64 12.81
C MET A 1 25.55 -36.40 11.91
N ASN A 2 26.30 -35.32 12.14
CA ASN A 2 26.24 -34.10 11.31
C ASN A 2 26.48 -34.35 9.81
N ASN A 3 27.45 -35.19 9.43
CA ASN A 3 27.68 -35.53 8.01
C ASN A 3 26.46 -36.22 7.37
N LYS A 4 25.73 -37.07 8.12
CA LYS A 4 24.53 -37.75 7.58
C LYS A 4 23.40 -36.75 7.27
N ILE A 5 23.18 -35.78 8.16
CA ILE A 5 22.18 -34.71 7.97
C ILE A 5 22.58 -33.81 6.80
N TYR A 6 23.87 -33.48 6.68
CA TYR A 6 24.37 -32.67 5.57
C TYR A 6 24.18 -33.36 4.21
N GLU A 7 24.56 -34.64 4.09
CA GLU A 7 24.32 -35.43 2.88
C GLU A 7 22.84 -35.58 2.54
N GLN A 8 21.97 -35.73 3.55
CA GLN A 8 20.52 -35.72 3.35
C GLN A 8 20.04 -34.37 2.82
N TYR A 9 20.54 -33.27 3.39
CA TYR A 9 20.21 -31.93 2.91
C TYR A 9 20.60 -31.72 1.45
N LEU A 10 21.78 -32.15 1.02
CA LEU A 10 22.20 -32.00 -0.38
C LEU A 10 21.26 -32.74 -1.35
N ARG A 11 20.72 -33.90 -0.96
CA ARG A 11 19.75 -34.64 -1.77
C ARG A 11 18.34 -34.04 -1.76
N GLU A 12 17.93 -33.41 -0.66
CA GLU A 12 16.58 -32.90 -0.45
C GLU A 12 16.47 -31.37 -0.65
N LYS A 13 17.57 -30.65 -0.88
CA LYS A 13 17.59 -29.18 -0.99
C LYS A 13 16.59 -28.64 -2.00
N ASP A 14 16.45 -29.32 -3.13
CA ASP A 14 15.53 -28.91 -4.19
C ASP A 14 14.07 -29.03 -3.75
N ILE A 15 13.69 -30.08 -3.01
CA ILE A 15 12.32 -30.22 -2.52
C ILE A 15 11.98 -29.12 -1.50
N TYR A 16 12.91 -28.76 -0.62
CA TYR A 16 12.74 -27.63 0.31
C TYR A 16 12.64 -26.28 -0.42
N THR A 17 13.38 -26.11 -1.51
CA THR A 17 13.34 -24.90 -2.33
C THR A 17 12.01 -24.75 -3.05
N ILE A 18 11.54 -25.81 -3.71
CA ILE A 18 10.22 -25.85 -4.36
C ILE A 18 9.12 -25.64 -3.32
N PHE A 19 9.23 -26.25 -2.14
CA PHE A 19 8.28 -26.07 -1.05
C PHE A 19 8.19 -24.59 -0.62
N GLY A 20 9.33 -23.94 -0.38
CA GLY A 20 9.37 -22.52 -0.02
C GLY A 20 8.75 -21.61 -1.08
N GLU A 21 9.02 -21.87 -2.35
CA GLU A 21 8.46 -21.11 -3.47
C GLU A 21 6.93 -21.27 -3.58
N LYS A 22 6.43 -22.52 -3.49
CA LYS A 22 4.98 -22.81 -3.51
C LYS A 22 4.25 -22.16 -2.34
N ILE A 23 4.82 -22.25 -1.13
CA ILE A 23 4.18 -21.63 0.04
C ILE A 23 4.26 -20.10 -0.02
N LYS A 24 5.31 -19.50 -0.60
CA LYS A 24 5.32 -18.05 -0.86
C LYS A 24 4.14 -17.62 -1.71
N ILE A 25 3.85 -18.33 -2.80
CA ILE A 25 2.72 -18.01 -3.68
C ILE A 25 1.41 -18.15 -2.92
N LEU A 26 1.22 -19.26 -2.20
CA LEU A 26 0.04 -19.48 -1.37
C LEU A 26 -0.15 -18.37 -0.32
N VAL A 27 0.91 -18.01 0.40
CA VAL A 27 0.86 -16.94 1.41
C VAL A 27 0.50 -15.61 0.77
N LYS A 28 1.04 -15.31 -0.42
CA LYS A 28 0.67 -14.10 -1.17
C LYS A 28 -0.83 -14.08 -1.48
N ASP A 29 -1.36 -15.15 -2.08
CA ASP A 29 -2.79 -15.24 -2.41
C ASP A 29 -3.67 -15.10 -1.16
N LEU A 30 -3.25 -15.69 -0.04
CA LEU A 30 -3.94 -15.55 1.24
C LEU A 30 -3.92 -14.11 1.76
N MET A 31 -2.83 -13.37 1.60
CA MET A 31 -2.77 -11.96 1.99
C MET A 31 -3.70 -11.11 1.12
N ASP A 32 -3.66 -11.32 -0.20
CA ASP A 32 -4.43 -10.55 -1.18
C ASP A 32 -5.95 -10.76 -0.97
N ILE A 33 -6.40 -12.01 -0.81
CA ILE A 33 -7.83 -12.33 -0.57
C ILE A 33 -8.35 -11.74 0.75
N ASN A 34 -7.49 -11.61 1.77
CA ASN A 34 -7.87 -11.04 3.06
C ASN A 34 -7.65 -9.51 3.13
N GLY A 35 -7.29 -8.87 2.01
CA GLY A 35 -7.06 -7.42 1.96
C GLY A 35 -5.89 -6.95 2.84
N ILE A 36 -4.89 -7.81 3.05
CA ILE A 36 -3.73 -7.48 3.87
C ILE A 36 -2.67 -6.80 3.01
N ASN A 37 -2.44 -5.52 3.27
CA ASN A 37 -1.31 -4.80 2.68
C ASN A 37 0.02 -5.24 3.30
N TYR A 38 0.97 -5.64 2.45
CA TYR A 38 2.32 -6.01 2.83
C TYR A 38 3.34 -5.32 1.92
N GLN A 39 4.56 -5.12 2.42
CA GLN A 39 5.68 -4.54 1.68
C GLN A 39 6.37 -5.61 0.83
N SER A 40 6.63 -6.79 1.38
CA SER A 40 7.16 -7.91 0.61
C SER A 40 6.91 -9.26 1.27
N ILE A 41 6.85 -10.29 0.43
CA ILE A 41 6.87 -11.69 0.83
C ILE A 41 8.01 -12.36 0.08
N THR A 42 8.99 -12.85 0.81
CA THR A 42 10.17 -13.52 0.26
C THR A 42 10.28 -14.94 0.82
N TYR A 43 10.91 -15.83 0.07
CA TYR A 43 11.28 -17.15 0.55
C TYR A 43 12.78 -17.30 0.48
N ARG A 44 13.31 -18.18 1.33
CA ARG A 44 14.71 -18.59 1.31
C ARG A 44 14.82 -20.07 1.64
N THR A 45 15.74 -20.73 0.98
CA THR A 45 16.28 -22.01 1.44
C THR A 45 17.60 -21.73 2.12
N LYS A 46 17.81 -22.28 3.31
CA LYS A 46 19.05 -22.12 4.07
C LYS A 46 20.23 -22.58 3.22
N ASP A 47 21.32 -21.82 3.19
CA ASP A 47 22.54 -22.19 2.49
C ASP A 47 23.36 -23.26 3.26
N GLU A 48 24.19 -24.00 2.52
CA GLU A 48 25.01 -25.10 3.05
C GLU A 48 25.93 -24.66 4.19
N LYS A 49 26.59 -23.51 4.04
CA LYS A 49 27.52 -22.98 5.04
C LYS A 49 26.79 -22.62 6.33
N SER A 50 25.62 -21.98 6.23
CA SER A 50 24.76 -21.69 7.38
C SER A 50 24.22 -22.95 8.05
N LEU A 51 23.92 -24.00 7.28
CA LEU A 51 23.51 -25.29 7.83
C LEU A 51 24.64 -25.93 8.65
N LEU A 52 25.84 -26.02 8.08
CA LEU A 52 27.02 -26.56 8.76
C LEU A 52 27.31 -25.77 10.06
N ASN A 53 27.35 -24.44 9.98
CA ASN A 53 27.53 -23.57 11.14
C ASN A 53 26.43 -23.78 12.20
N LYS A 54 25.20 -24.11 11.80
CA LYS A 54 24.11 -24.41 12.74
C LYS A 54 24.29 -25.76 13.41
N LEU A 55 24.67 -26.80 12.66
CA LEU A 55 24.96 -28.14 13.16
C LEU A 55 26.16 -28.15 14.12
N GLU A 56 27.16 -27.29 13.87
CA GLU A 56 28.32 -27.12 14.74
C GLU A 56 28.01 -26.34 16.02
N ARG A 57 27.14 -25.32 15.96
CA ARG A 57 26.74 -24.57 17.16
C ARG A 57 25.79 -25.36 18.05
N LYS A 58 24.93 -26.20 17.47
CA LYS A 58 23.94 -27.02 18.18
C LYS A 58 24.30 -28.51 18.11
N LYS A 59 25.55 -28.85 18.44
CA LYS A 59 26.05 -30.24 18.37
C LYS A 59 25.08 -31.18 19.08
N TYR A 60 24.76 -32.28 18.41
CA TYR A 60 23.90 -33.37 18.90
C TYR A 60 22.42 -33.01 19.15
N LYS A 61 21.98 -31.77 18.88
CA LYS A 61 20.56 -31.41 19.02
C LYS A 61 19.68 -32.16 18.01
N TYR A 62 20.16 -32.25 16.76
CA TYR A 62 19.37 -32.76 15.63
C TYR A 62 19.80 -34.17 15.26
N LYS A 63 18.82 -35.08 15.12
CA LYS A 63 19.01 -36.47 14.69
C LYS A 63 18.65 -36.68 13.22
N ASP A 64 17.71 -35.89 12.71
CA ASP A 64 17.23 -35.93 11.33
C ASP A 64 17.15 -34.51 10.73
N LEU A 65 17.21 -34.41 9.41
CA LEU A 65 17.05 -33.14 8.70
C LEU A 65 15.68 -32.51 8.98
N LYS A 66 14.61 -33.31 9.09
CA LYS A 66 13.23 -32.84 9.36
C LYS A 66 13.08 -32.11 10.70
N GLU A 67 14.00 -32.32 11.64
CA GLU A 67 14.01 -31.61 12.93
C GLU A 67 14.54 -30.17 12.81
N ILE A 68 15.15 -29.80 11.68
CA ILE A 68 15.62 -28.46 11.40
C ILE A 68 14.50 -27.67 10.71
N THR A 69 13.75 -26.93 11.52
CA THR A 69 12.50 -26.27 11.12
C THR A 69 12.63 -25.09 10.16
N ASP A 70 13.84 -24.53 10.02
CA ASP A 70 14.15 -23.32 9.24
C ASP A 70 15.02 -23.66 8.01
N ILE A 71 14.91 -24.87 7.45
CA ILE A 71 15.54 -25.19 6.15
C ILE A 71 14.88 -24.36 5.05
N SER A 72 13.56 -24.38 4.99
CA SER A 72 12.78 -23.43 4.20
C SER A 72 12.23 -22.35 5.13
N GLY A 73 12.30 -21.10 4.69
CA GLY A 73 11.75 -19.98 5.44
C GLY A 73 11.04 -19.00 4.54
N ILE A 74 9.95 -18.44 5.05
CA ILE A 74 9.23 -17.32 4.44
C ILE A 74 9.36 -16.12 5.34
N ARG A 75 9.54 -14.95 4.74
CA ARG A 75 9.54 -13.68 5.44
C ARG A 75 8.43 -12.81 4.87
N ILE A 76 7.50 -12.43 5.74
CA ILE A 76 6.41 -11.51 5.45
C ILE A 76 6.73 -10.19 6.15
N ILE A 77 6.88 -9.12 5.37
CA ILE A 77 7.12 -7.77 5.87
C ILE A 77 5.85 -6.96 5.64
N THR A 78 5.17 -6.56 6.72
CA THR A 78 4.01 -5.67 6.71
C THR A 78 4.44 -4.21 6.83
N TYR A 79 3.61 -3.27 6.37
CA TYR A 79 3.91 -1.84 6.57
C TYR A 79 3.86 -1.43 8.04
N TYR A 80 2.88 -1.97 8.78
CA TYR A 80 2.61 -1.60 10.16
C TYR A 80 2.67 -2.84 11.08
N SER A 81 2.93 -2.61 12.36
CA SER A 81 3.05 -3.66 13.37
C SER A 81 1.72 -4.31 13.75
N ASP A 82 0.59 -3.58 13.69
CA ASP A 82 -0.75 -4.12 13.94
C ASP A 82 -1.20 -5.14 12.88
N SER A 83 -0.68 -5.05 11.66
CA SER A 83 -0.90 -6.06 10.62
C SER A 83 -0.22 -7.40 10.93
N VAL A 84 0.81 -7.43 11.78
CA VAL A 84 1.53 -8.68 12.12
C VAL A 84 0.57 -9.70 12.74
N ASP A 85 -0.31 -9.28 13.64
CA ASP A 85 -1.27 -10.17 14.29
C ASP A 85 -2.38 -10.64 13.35
N LYS A 86 -2.80 -9.78 12.41
CA LYS A 86 -3.76 -10.16 11.37
C LYS A 86 -3.17 -11.25 10.47
N VAL A 87 -1.93 -11.09 10.03
CA VAL A 87 -1.20 -12.10 9.26
C VAL A 87 -1.04 -13.39 10.06
N ALA A 88 -0.63 -13.27 11.33
CA ALA A 88 -0.45 -14.43 12.23
C ALA A 88 -1.73 -15.26 12.31
N LYS A 89 -2.88 -14.61 12.51
CA LYS A 89 -4.18 -15.27 12.54
C LYS A 89 -4.45 -16.05 11.26
N ILE A 90 -4.30 -15.41 10.08
CA ILE A 90 -4.51 -16.05 8.78
C ILE A 90 -3.60 -17.27 8.62
N ILE A 91 -2.31 -17.16 8.95
CA ILE A 91 -1.37 -18.28 8.86
C ILE A 91 -1.80 -19.42 9.79
N SER A 92 -2.17 -19.14 11.03
CA SER A 92 -2.59 -20.16 12.00
C SER A 92 -3.86 -20.91 11.57
N GLU A 93 -4.75 -20.24 10.82
CA GLU A 93 -5.97 -20.84 10.29
C GLU A 93 -5.67 -21.74 9.07
N GLN A 94 -4.65 -21.42 8.28
CA GLN A 94 -4.36 -22.09 7.00
C GLN A 94 -3.29 -23.18 7.08
N PHE A 95 -2.49 -23.22 8.14
CA PHE A 95 -1.40 -24.18 8.34
C PHE A 95 -1.48 -24.89 9.70
N GLU A 96 -0.87 -26.06 9.82
CA GLU A 96 -0.66 -26.68 11.14
C GLU A 96 0.53 -26.01 11.80
N VAL A 97 0.30 -25.36 12.94
CA VAL A 97 1.33 -24.63 13.70
C VAL A 97 1.97 -25.56 14.72
N ASP A 98 3.29 -25.73 14.61
CA ASP A 98 4.11 -26.39 15.62
C ASP A 98 4.37 -25.39 16.75
N THR A 99 3.55 -25.46 17.79
CA THR A 99 3.58 -24.55 18.94
C THR A 99 4.85 -24.69 19.77
N GLU A 100 5.46 -25.88 19.82
CA GLU A 100 6.68 -26.14 20.58
C GLU A 100 7.91 -25.45 19.96
N ASN A 101 7.95 -25.39 18.62
CA ASN A 101 9.06 -24.77 17.89
C ASN A 101 8.77 -23.34 17.43
N THR A 102 7.53 -22.87 17.60
CA THR A 102 7.13 -21.48 17.36
C THR A 102 7.71 -20.54 18.41
N ILE A 103 8.21 -19.40 17.98
CA ILE A 103 8.80 -18.39 18.85
C ILE A 103 8.07 -17.06 18.63
N ASP A 104 7.29 -16.64 19.63
CA ASP A 104 6.74 -15.28 19.68
C ASP A 104 7.58 -14.43 20.64
N LYS A 105 8.61 -13.76 20.10
CA LYS A 105 9.48 -12.91 20.93
C LYS A 105 8.79 -11.64 21.42
N ARG A 106 7.63 -11.29 20.86
CA ARG A 106 6.83 -10.14 21.31
C ARG A 106 6.19 -10.38 22.67
N LYS A 107 5.90 -11.64 22.99
CA LYS A 107 5.36 -12.06 24.30
C LYS A 107 6.46 -12.39 25.32
N ALA A 108 7.70 -12.54 24.86
CA ALA A 108 8.84 -12.92 25.68
C ALA A 108 9.68 -11.73 26.15
N LEU A 109 9.38 -10.52 25.67
CA LEU A 109 10.00 -9.30 26.19
C LEU A 109 9.35 -8.95 27.51
N ASP A 110 10.17 -8.96 28.56
CA ASP A 110 9.91 -8.25 29.80
C ASP A 110 9.49 -6.81 29.47
N PRO A 111 8.40 -6.25 30.02
CA PRO A 111 7.98 -4.86 29.80
C PRO A 111 9.11 -3.83 29.97
N ASP A 112 10.12 -4.16 30.79
CA ASP A 112 11.28 -3.30 31.03
C ASP A 112 12.39 -3.41 29.97
N ARG A 113 12.16 -4.15 28.87
CA ARG A 113 13.13 -4.36 27.80
C ARG A 113 12.54 -4.02 26.42
N PHE A 114 13.16 -3.07 25.74
CA PHE A 114 12.99 -2.88 24.31
C PHE A 114 13.87 -3.87 23.55
N GLY A 115 13.41 -4.41 22.44
CA GLY A 115 14.22 -5.37 21.72
C GLY A 115 13.55 -5.96 20.49
N TYR A 116 14.17 -7.02 19.98
CA TYR A 116 13.75 -7.68 18.76
C TYR A 116 12.32 -8.25 18.89
N LEU A 117 11.36 -7.57 18.26
CA LEU A 117 9.98 -7.99 18.10
C LEU A 117 9.84 -8.75 16.78
N SER A 118 9.66 -10.07 16.84
CA SER A 118 9.31 -10.86 15.66
C SER A 118 8.54 -12.10 16.08
N LEU A 119 7.56 -12.43 15.24
CA LEU A 119 6.82 -13.67 15.32
C LEU A 119 7.39 -14.68 14.33
N HIS A 120 7.87 -15.81 14.84
CA HIS A 120 8.39 -16.93 14.03
C HIS A 120 7.48 -18.13 14.21
N TYR A 121 6.63 -18.39 13.23
CA TYR A 121 5.83 -19.61 13.19
C TYR A 121 6.59 -20.73 12.53
N VAL A 122 6.63 -21.89 13.18
CA VAL A 122 7.01 -23.13 12.52
C VAL A 122 5.74 -23.82 12.09
N VAL A 123 5.60 -24.08 10.79
CA VAL A 123 4.36 -24.60 10.22
C VAL A 123 4.59 -25.77 9.30
N SER A 124 3.54 -26.56 9.13
CA SER A 124 3.41 -27.60 8.10
C SER A 124 2.05 -27.49 7.41
N LEU A 125 1.89 -28.15 6.27
CA LEU A 125 0.62 -28.15 5.54
C LEU A 125 -0.44 -28.97 6.27
N LYS A 126 -1.68 -28.44 6.32
CA LYS A 126 -2.85 -29.19 6.79
C LYS A 126 -3.20 -30.33 5.82
N ASN A 127 -3.86 -31.37 6.34
CA ASN A 127 -4.24 -32.56 5.56
C ASN A 127 -5.07 -32.25 4.31
N ASN A 128 -5.99 -31.28 4.39
CA ASN A 128 -6.80 -30.86 3.24
C ASN A 128 -5.93 -30.36 2.07
N ARG A 129 -4.81 -29.69 2.35
CA ARG A 129 -3.86 -29.24 1.33
C ARG A 129 -2.97 -30.38 0.86
N LEU A 130 -2.49 -31.23 1.77
CA LEU A 130 -1.65 -32.40 1.43
C LEU A 130 -2.37 -33.42 0.54
N ASN A 131 -3.71 -33.46 0.59
CA ASN A 131 -4.52 -34.31 -0.30
C ASN A 131 -4.54 -33.83 -1.75
N LEU A 132 -4.08 -32.61 -2.04
CA LEU A 132 -3.95 -32.10 -3.41
C LEU A 132 -2.69 -32.69 -4.06
N PRO A 133 -2.76 -33.20 -5.31
CA PRO A 133 -1.64 -33.87 -5.97
C PRO A 133 -0.34 -33.05 -5.99
N GLU A 134 -0.45 -31.74 -6.20
CA GLU A 134 0.68 -30.81 -6.29
C GLU A 134 1.34 -30.48 -4.94
N TYR A 135 0.72 -30.84 -3.81
CA TYR A 135 1.23 -30.59 -2.46
C TYR A 135 1.61 -31.88 -1.69
N ASN A 136 1.15 -33.04 -2.15
CA ASN A 136 1.39 -34.33 -1.48
C ASN A 136 2.89 -34.62 -1.24
N MET A 137 3.76 -34.18 -2.16
CA MET A 137 5.21 -34.38 -2.03
C MET A 137 5.85 -33.63 -0.84
N PHE A 138 5.17 -32.63 -0.27
CA PHE A 138 5.68 -31.85 0.87
C PHE A 138 5.25 -32.41 2.23
N LYS A 139 4.72 -33.63 2.26
CA LYS A 139 4.35 -34.30 3.50
C LYS A 139 5.55 -34.36 4.46
N ASP A 140 5.26 -34.11 5.75
CA ASP A 140 6.24 -34.01 6.85
C ASP A 140 7.26 -32.87 6.76
N LEU A 141 7.20 -32.01 5.72
CA LEU A 141 8.08 -30.85 5.65
C LEU A 141 7.55 -29.73 6.54
N LYS A 142 8.50 -29.07 7.22
CA LYS A 142 8.25 -27.86 8.02
C LYS A 142 8.94 -26.66 7.39
N LEU A 143 8.38 -25.49 7.62
CA LEU A 143 9.01 -24.22 7.26
C LEU A 143 8.80 -23.18 8.37
N GLU A 144 9.73 -22.22 8.44
CA GLU A 144 9.65 -21.09 9.36
C GLU A 144 9.04 -19.87 8.64
N ILE A 145 7.90 -19.37 9.09
CA ILE A 145 7.30 -18.11 8.63
C ILE A 145 7.65 -17.02 9.64
N GLN A 146 8.44 -16.04 9.21
CA GLN A 146 8.79 -14.86 9.99
C GLN A 146 7.87 -13.71 9.58
N ILE A 147 7.12 -13.16 10.53
CA ILE A 147 6.19 -12.06 10.32
C ILE A 147 6.70 -10.83 11.08
N ARG A 148 6.86 -9.70 10.38
CA ARG A 148 7.43 -8.45 10.92
C ARG A 148 6.83 -7.22 10.25
N SER A 149 6.79 -6.08 10.95
CA SER A 149 6.67 -4.76 10.31
C SER A 149 7.97 -4.37 9.59
N ILE A 150 7.93 -3.32 8.75
CA ILE A 150 9.13 -2.73 8.15
C ILE A 150 10.13 -2.31 9.22
N SER A 151 9.69 -1.62 10.28
CA SER A 151 10.57 -1.16 11.35
C SER A 151 11.21 -2.33 12.12
N GLN A 152 10.43 -3.38 12.42
CA GLN A 152 10.94 -4.62 13.02
C GLN A 152 11.93 -5.34 12.11
N HIS A 153 11.69 -5.32 10.80
CA HIS A 153 12.60 -5.89 9.82
C HIS A 153 13.91 -5.10 9.74
N THR A 154 13.85 -3.77 9.65
CA THR A 154 15.02 -2.88 9.62
C THR A 154 15.87 -3.07 10.86
N TRP A 155 15.25 -3.09 12.05
CA TRP A 155 15.93 -3.38 13.32
C TRP A 155 16.73 -4.70 13.25
N ALA A 156 16.07 -5.75 12.80
CA ALA A 156 16.63 -7.09 12.75
C ALA A 156 17.77 -7.25 11.74
N GLU A 157 17.70 -6.57 10.60
CA GLU A 157 18.78 -6.61 9.61
C GLU A 157 20.00 -5.84 10.12
N ILE A 158 19.81 -4.67 10.75
CA ILE A 158 20.90 -3.90 11.38
C ILE A 158 21.56 -4.72 12.51
N GLU A 159 20.76 -5.30 13.40
CA GLU A 159 21.25 -6.17 14.48
C GLU A 159 22.04 -7.37 13.92
N HIS A 160 21.55 -7.98 12.84
CA HIS A 160 22.20 -9.12 12.22
C HIS A 160 23.54 -8.75 11.56
N ASP A 161 23.58 -7.66 10.79
CA ASP A 161 24.76 -7.18 10.08
C ASP A 161 25.89 -6.78 11.05
N LEU A 162 25.53 -6.13 12.15
CA LEU A 162 26.46 -5.76 13.23
C LEU A 162 26.97 -6.96 14.04
N GLY A 163 26.61 -8.20 13.67
CA GLY A 163 27.15 -9.42 14.25
C GLY A 163 26.67 -9.70 15.67
N TYR A 164 25.55 -9.11 16.08
CA TYR A 164 25.02 -9.07 17.46
C TYR A 164 24.48 -10.43 18.00
N LYS A 165 24.95 -11.57 17.49
CA LYS A 165 24.45 -12.90 17.88
C LYS A 165 24.98 -13.41 19.23
N SER A 166 25.92 -12.71 19.88
CA SER A 166 26.44 -13.09 21.21
C SER A 166 26.25 -11.98 22.25
N GLU A 167 25.43 -12.26 23.26
CA GLU A 167 25.23 -11.39 24.43
C GLU A 167 26.53 -11.15 25.23
N ILE A 168 27.57 -11.93 24.95
CA ILE A 168 28.85 -11.93 25.68
C ILE A 168 29.85 -10.93 25.07
N GLY A 169 29.68 -10.52 23.80
CA GLY A 169 30.69 -9.74 23.08
C GLY A 169 30.48 -8.22 23.05
N VAL A 170 29.29 -7.71 23.39
CA VAL A 170 28.96 -6.30 23.14
C VAL A 170 29.04 -5.44 24.41
N PRO A 171 29.84 -4.35 24.40
CA PRO A 171 29.92 -3.39 25.50
C PRO A 171 28.56 -2.85 25.94
N LYS A 172 28.40 -2.61 27.25
CA LYS A 172 27.13 -2.16 27.84
C LYS A 172 26.60 -0.85 27.24
N GLY A 173 27.48 0.11 26.92
CA GLY A 173 27.08 1.38 26.32
C GLY A 173 26.41 1.19 24.96
N ILE A 174 27.04 0.41 24.08
CA ILE A 174 26.52 0.08 22.75
C ILE A 174 25.18 -0.65 22.86
N ARG A 175 25.07 -1.64 23.76
CA ARG A 175 23.81 -2.35 24.02
C ARG A 175 22.69 -1.41 24.48
N ARG A 176 23.01 -0.42 25.32
CA ARG A 176 22.03 0.60 25.74
C ARG A 176 21.56 1.43 24.55
N ASP A 177 22.46 1.82 23.65
CA ASP A 177 22.08 2.59 22.45
C ASP A 177 21.20 1.78 21.49
N PHE A 178 21.47 0.49 21.34
CA PHE A 178 20.57 -0.42 20.64
C PHE A 178 19.18 -0.42 21.28
N TYR A 179 19.05 -0.67 22.59
CA TYR A 179 17.73 -0.67 23.23
C TYR A 179 16.99 0.66 23.09
N ARG A 180 17.69 1.80 23.08
CA ARG A 180 17.09 3.11 22.80
C ARG A 180 16.55 3.21 21.37
N LEU A 181 17.29 2.72 20.40
CA LEU A 181 16.85 2.69 18.99
C LEU A 181 15.67 1.74 18.79
N ALA A 182 15.64 0.59 19.45
CA ALA A 182 14.49 -0.32 19.43
C ALA A 182 13.22 0.37 19.95
N GLY A 183 13.32 1.08 21.08
CA GLY A 183 12.21 1.86 21.62
C GLY A 183 11.78 3.01 20.70
N LEU A 184 12.71 3.67 20.02
CA LEU A 184 12.38 4.69 19.02
C LEU A 184 11.63 4.11 17.83
N LEU A 185 12.06 2.96 17.30
CA LEU A 185 11.38 2.29 16.19
C LEU A 185 9.98 1.82 16.56
N GLU A 186 9.80 1.35 17.79
CA GLU A 186 8.47 0.98 18.30
C GLU A 186 7.54 2.19 18.41
N LEU A 187 8.05 3.33 18.90
CA LEU A 187 7.31 4.60 18.91
C LEU A 187 6.96 5.05 17.49
N VAL A 188 7.89 4.97 16.56
CA VAL A 188 7.67 5.32 15.15
C VAL A 188 6.56 4.46 14.54
N ASP A 189 6.58 3.14 14.76
CA ASP A 189 5.50 2.24 14.30
C ASP A 189 4.14 2.67 14.87
N LYS A 190 4.08 3.04 16.15
CA LYS A 190 2.84 3.52 16.80
C LYS A 190 2.33 4.83 16.18
N GLU A 191 3.20 5.82 16.01
CA GLU A 191 2.82 7.13 15.44
C GLU A 191 2.31 6.99 14.00
N PHE A 192 2.93 6.12 13.19
CA PHE A 192 2.45 5.85 11.84
C PHE A 192 1.09 5.17 11.82
N ILE A 193 0.82 4.25 12.75
CA ILE A 193 -0.51 3.65 12.92
C ILE A 193 -1.54 4.72 13.30
N GLU A 194 -1.22 5.60 14.24
CA GLU A 194 -2.12 6.69 14.64
C GLU A 194 -2.42 7.65 13.49
N ILE A 195 -1.43 8.02 12.68
CA ILE A 195 -1.61 8.88 11.50
C ILE A 195 -2.51 8.19 10.48
N ARG A 196 -2.26 6.91 10.18
CA ARG A 196 -3.10 6.11 9.28
C ARG A 196 -4.55 6.08 9.76
N ASP A 197 -4.77 5.79 11.04
CA ASP A 197 -6.12 5.67 11.60
C ASP A 197 -6.85 7.03 11.62
N LYS A 198 -6.13 8.13 11.90
CA LYS A 198 -6.66 9.50 11.79
C LYS A 198 -7.05 9.85 10.36
N LEU A 199 -6.23 9.49 9.37
CA LEU A 199 -6.55 9.71 7.95
C LEU A 199 -7.78 8.91 7.52
N GLU A 200 -7.90 7.65 7.94
CA GLU A 200 -9.07 6.82 7.64
C GLU A 200 -10.35 7.33 8.33
N SER A 201 -10.26 7.83 9.56
CA SER A 201 -11.39 8.49 10.22
C SER A 201 -11.80 9.76 9.49
N TYR A 202 -10.82 10.62 9.15
CA TYR A 202 -11.06 11.85 8.39
C TYR A 202 -11.76 11.56 7.07
N LYS A 203 -11.31 10.55 6.31
CA LYS A 203 -11.98 10.15 5.06
C LYS A 203 -13.43 9.73 5.26
N LYS A 204 -13.73 8.94 6.31
CA LYS A 204 -15.12 8.53 6.63
C LYS A 204 -15.99 9.70 7.02
N ASP A 205 -15.47 10.60 7.86
CA ASP A 205 -16.18 11.81 8.28
C ASP A 205 -16.46 12.72 7.08
N LEU A 206 -15.48 12.88 6.19
CA LEU A 206 -15.63 13.61 4.93
C LEU A 206 -16.64 12.96 3.99
N GLU A 207 -16.63 11.64 3.84
CA GLU A 207 -17.59 10.92 3.00
C GLU A 207 -19.03 11.19 3.46
N ILE A 208 -19.28 11.15 4.77
CA ILE A 208 -20.59 11.49 5.35
C ILE A 208 -20.94 12.94 5.03
N LYS A 209 -20.03 13.89 5.29
CA LYS A 209 -20.25 15.32 5.02
C LYS A 209 -20.55 15.61 3.55
N ILE A 210 -19.82 14.98 2.62
CA ILE A 210 -20.01 15.14 1.17
C ILE A 210 -21.38 14.58 0.74
N ARG A 211 -21.85 13.51 1.36
CA ARG A 211 -23.14 12.87 1.03
C ARG A 211 -24.34 13.59 1.65
N GLU A 212 -24.22 14.05 2.90
CA GLU A 212 -25.38 14.44 3.72
C GLU A 212 -25.60 15.95 3.83
N ASP A 213 -24.56 16.79 3.89
CA ASP A 213 -24.80 18.23 4.16
C ASP A 213 -23.79 19.24 3.59
N LYS A 214 -22.84 18.82 2.74
CA LYS A 214 -21.88 19.69 2.01
C LYS A 214 -21.40 20.90 2.85
N GLU A 215 -20.98 20.65 4.09
CA GLU A 215 -20.39 21.66 4.97
C GLU A 215 -19.11 22.27 4.35
N ASP A 216 -18.54 23.29 5.00
CA ASP A 216 -17.33 24.04 4.60
C ASP A 216 -16.04 23.19 4.64
N VAL A 217 -16.04 22.04 3.95
CA VAL A 217 -14.88 21.17 3.75
C VAL A 217 -13.91 21.88 2.84
N LEU A 218 -12.73 22.21 3.35
CA LEU A 218 -11.66 22.84 2.58
C LEU A 218 -11.17 21.90 1.46
N ILE A 219 -10.77 22.50 0.33
CA ILE A 219 -10.22 21.75 -0.80
C ILE A 219 -8.77 21.34 -0.50
N ASP A 220 -8.55 20.04 -0.49
CA ASP A 220 -7.27 19.36 -0.49
C ASP A 220 -7.36 18.11 -1.39
N GLU A 221 -6.25 17.38 -1.56
CA GLU A 221 -6.24 16.20 -2.43
C GLU A 221 -7.22 15.12 -1.96
N VAL A 222 -7.35 14.92 -0.64
CA VAL A 222 -8.20 13.87 -0.05
C VAL A 222 -9.68 14.19 -0.25
N SER A 223 -10.10 15.38 0.15
CA SER A 223 -11.47 15.88 0.00
C SER A 223 -11.91 15.95 -1.46
N LEU A 224 -11.02 16.38 -2.38
CA LEU A 224 -11.34 16.42 -3.80
C LEU A 224 -11.50 15.02 -4.40
N THR A 225 -10.61 14.08 -4.04
CA THR A 225 -10.73 12.67 -4.44
C THR A 225 -12.08 12.11 -4.00
N LEU A 226 -12.42 12.26 -2.71
CA LEU A 226 -13.69 11.79 -2.15
C LEU A 226 -14.89 12.47 -2.82
N TYR A 227 -14.78 13.75 -3.14
CA TYR A 227 -15.84 14.48 -3.82
C TYR A 227 -16.08 13.94 -5.23
N ILE A 228 -15.04 13.66 -6.00
CA ILE A 228 -15.15 13.02 -7.32
C ILE A 228 -15.77 11.62 -7.19
N ASP A 229 -15.33 10.85 -6.20
CA ASP A 229 -15.74 9.46 -5.98
C ASP A 229 -17.16 9.31 -5.42
N PHE A 230 -17.71 10.30 -4.73
CA PHE A 230 -19.00 10.16 -4.05
C PHE A 230 -20.07 11.18 -4.48
N SER A 231 -19.69 12.31 -5.08
CA SER A 231 -20.67 13.30 -5.54
C SER A 231 -21.48 12.80 -6.72
N LYS A 232 -22.80 12.70 -6.51
CA LYS A 232 -23.76 12.37 -7.59
C LYS A 232 -23.73 13.41 -8.71
N ASN A 233 -23.46 14.67 -8.40
CA ASN A 233 -23.43 15.76 -9.38
C ASN A 233 -22.21 15.64 -10.29
N ILE A 234 -21.03 15.39 -9.71
CA ILE A 234 -19.80 15.14 -10.49
C ILE A 234 -19.95 13.89 -11.34
N LYS A 235 -20.37 12.77 -10.77
CA LYS A 235 -20.53 11.52 -11.51
C LYS A 235 -21.44 11.68 -12.73
N LYS A 236 -22.62 12.26 -12.53
CA LYS A 236 -23.57 12.50 -13.64
C LYS A 236 -22.99 13.44 -14.71
N LEU A 237 -22.30 14.50 -14.31
CA LEU A 237 -21.71 15.44 -15.26
C LEU A 237 -20.56 14.80 -16.05
N ASN A 238 -19.69 14.06 -15.37
CA ASN A 238 -18.60 13.31 -16.00
C ASN A 238 -19.14 12.26 -16.96
N GLU A 239 -20.10 11.43 -16.55
CA GLU A 239 -20.79 10.45 -17.40
C GLU A 239 -21.34 11.09 -18.68
N LYS A 240 -22.07 12.21 -18.53
CA LYS A 240 -22.62 12.96 -19.67
C LYS A 240 -21.52 13.47 -20.62
N ILE A 241 -20.38 13.93 -20.09
CA ILE A 241 -19.23 14.37 -20.90
C ILE A 241 -18.62 13.16 -21.65
N TYR A 242 -18.39 12.05 -20.97
CA TYR A 242 -17.81 10.83 -21.56
C TYR A 242 -18.67 10.30 -22.70
N GLU A 243 -19.98 10.17 -22.48
CA GLU A 243 -20.94 9.70 -23.49
C GLU A 243 -20.97 10.61 -24.71
N SER A 244 -20.83 11.93 -24.52
CA SER A 244 -20.96 12.91 -25.60
C SER A 244 -19.85 12.86 -26.65
N ILE A 245 -18.72 12.21 -26.32
CA ILE A 245 -17.57 12.09 -27.22
C ILE A 245 -17.13 10.64 -27.49
N ASN A 246 -17.93 9.64 -27.06
CA ASN A 246 -17.55 8.22 -27.06
C ASN A 246 -16.20 7.99 -26.35
N GLY A 247 -16.00 8.64 -25.20
CA GLY A 247 -14.79 8.57 -24.42
C GLY A 247 -14.75 7.37 -23.46
N THR A 248 -13.56 6.96 -23.06
CA THR A 248 -13.33 6.02 -21.96
C THR A 248 -12.65 6.76 -20.80
N PHE A 249 -13.00 6.41 -19.56
CA PHE A 249 -12.39 7.05 -18.40
C PHE A 249 -11.02 6.44 -18.11
N ILE A 250 -10.08 7.28 -17.68
CA ILE A 250 -8.86 6.85 -17.00
C ILE A 250 -8.87 7.52 -15.62
N SER A 251 -8.78 6.70 -14.58
CA SER A 251 -8.50 7.19 -13.24
C SER A 251 -7.04 7.64 -13.19
N THR A 252 -6.79 8.94 -13.06
CA THR A 252 -5.44 9.50 -12.94
C THR A 252 -5.28 10.22 -11.61
N SER A 253 -4.73 9.53 -10.61
CA SER A 253 -4.38 10.14 -9.31
C SER A 253 -3.44 11.35 -9.48
N ASP A 254 -2.63 11.34 -10.54
CA ASP A 254 -1.55 12.30 -10.76
C ASP A 254 -2.05 13.72 -11.10
N LEU A 255 -3.33 13.88 -11.46
CA LEU A 255 -3.92 15.20 -11.80
C LEU A 255 -4.67 15.86 -10.63
N ILE A 256 -4.81 15.18 -9.49
CA ILE A 256 -5.57 15.74 -8.36
C ILE A 256 -4.84 16.94 -7.75
N GLU A 257 -3.52 16.87 -7.58
CA GLU A 257 -2.73 17.99 -7.06
C GLU A 257 -2.84 19.24 -7.96
N SER A 258 -2.75 19.08 -9.28
CA SER A 258 -2.93 20.19 -10.23
C SER A 258 -4.34 20.75 -10.18
N THR A 259 -5.36 19.89 -10.13
CA THR A 259 -6.77 20.30 -10.04
C THR A 259 -7.05 21.10 -8.76
N VAL A 260 -6.47 20.70 -7.62
CA VAL A 260 -6.56 21.46 -6.36
C VAL A 260 -5.95 22.86 -6.52
N LYS A 261 -4.77 22.98 -7.15
CA LYS A 261 -4.13 24.28 -7.41
C LYS A 261 -4.98 25.16 -8.31
N GLU A 262 -5.54 24.60 -9.37
CA GLU A 262 -6.40 25.28 -10.33
C GLU A 262 -7.67 25.85 -9.67
N LEU A 263 -8.36 25.03 -8.88
CA LEU A 263 -9.58 25.43 -8.17
C LEU A 263 -9.28 26.56 -7.18
N LYS A 264 -8.20 26.44 -6.41
CA LYS A 264 -7.75 27.49 -5.47
C LYS A 264 -7.34 28.78 -6.18
N TRP A 265 -6.69 28.66 -7.34
CA TRP A 265 -6.30 29.82 -8.14
C TRP A 265 -7.51 30.64 -8.60
N ILE A 266 -8.62 29.97 -8.94
CA ILE A 266 -9.87 30.62 -9.34
C ILE A 266 -10.62 31.22 -8.14
N GLY A 267 -10.28 30.77 -6.92
CA GLY A 267 -10.78 31.33 -5.67
C GLY A 267 -11.69 30.38 -4.88
N PHE A 268 -11.91 29.15 -5.36
CA PHE A 268 -12.66 28.15 -4.60
C PHE A 268 -11.88 27.75 -3.35
N GLN A 269 -12.55 27.74 -2.20
CA GLN A 269 -11.96 27.34 -0.92
C GLN A 269 -12.54 26.03 -0.40
N THR A 270 -13.83 25.79 -0.66
CA THR A 270 -14.56 24.64 -0.14
C THR A 270 -15.18 23.76 -1.22
N ILE A 271 -15.44 22.49 -0.90
CA ILE A 271 -16.20 21.57 -1.75
C ILE A 271 -17.62 22.10 -2.02
N LYS A 272 -18.20 22.80 -1.05
CA LYS A 272 -19.52 23.45 -1.18
C LYS A 272 -19.52 24.51 -2.29
N ASP A 273 -18.48 25.34 -2.36
CA ASP A 273 -18.37 26.37 -3.40
C ASP A 273 -18.35 25.75 -4.80
N ILE A 274 -17.58 24.66 -4.96
CA ILE A 274 -17.49 23.91 -6.20
C ILE A 274 -18.85 23.33 -6.57
N ASP A 275 -19.49 22.63 -5.63
CA ASP A 275 -20.75 21.94 -5.89
C ASP A 275 -21.88 22.90 -6.26
N ILE A 276 -21.98 24.06 -5.60
CA ILE A 276 -22.92 25.12 -5.95
C ILE A 276 -22.69 25.61 -7.38
N GLU A 277 -21.45 25.92 -7.75
CA GLU A 277 -21.15 26.42 -9.09
C GLU A 277 -21.33 25.35 -10.18
N ILE A 278 -21.07 24.07 -9.87
CA ILE A 278 -21.38 22.97 -10.79
C ILE A 278 -22.88 22.83 -10.97
N GLU A 279 -23.67 22.79 -9.90
CA GLU A 279 -25.13 22.62 -10.03
C GLU A 279 -25.75 23.78 -10.84
N LYS A 280 -25.28 25.00 -10.57
CA LYS A 280 -25.73 26.21 -11.26
C LYS A 280 -25.35 26.22 -12.75
N ASN A 281 -24.14 25.79 -13.09
CA ASN A 281 -23.57 25.98 -14.44
C ASN A 281 -23.36 24.67 -15.22
N LYS A 282 -23.89 23.54 -14.76
CA LYS A 282 -23.65 22.19 -15.33
C LYS A 282 -23.82 22.09 -16.84
N GLU A 283 -24.84 22.72 -17.42
CA GLU A 283 -25.07 22.69 -18.87
C GLU A 283 -24.00 23.49 -19.62
N GLY A 284 -23.59 24.65 -19.08
CA GLY A 284 -22.52 25.45 -19.65
C GLY A 284 -21.16 24.74 -19.60
N ILE A 285 -20.85 24.11 -18.47
CA ILE A 285 -19.64 23.30 -18.28
C ILE A 285 -19.63 22.12 -19.26
N TYR A 286 -20.75 21.39 -19.35
CA TYR A 286 -20.91 20.28 -20.29
C TYR A 286 -20.72 20.72 -21.75
N ASN A 287 -21.36 21.82 -22.17
CA ASN A 287 -21.24 22.29 -23.55
C ASN A 287 -19.81 22.75 -23.87
N LEU A 288 -19.13 23.40 -22.92
CA LEU A 288 -17.73 23.77 -23.08
C LEU A 288 -16.84 22.53 -23.23
N ALA A 289 -16.98 21.56 -22.33
CA ALA A 289 -16.24 20.30 -22.37
C ALA A 289 -16.48 19.53 -23.68
N LYS A 290 -17.74 19.30 -24.04
CA LYS A 290 -18.13 18.57 -25.25
C LYS A 290 -17.53 19.18 -26.51
N ASN A 291 -17.66 20.50 -26.70
CA ASN A 291 -17.21 21.15 -27.92
C ASN A 291 -15.69 21.26 -28.04
N ILE A 292 -14.97 21.30 -26.91
CA ILE A 292 -13.50 21.25 -26.94
C ILE A 292 -13.01 19.83 -27.17
N LEU A 293 -13.55 18.84 -26.44
CA LEU A 293 -13.07 17.46 -26.46
C LEU A 293 -13.50 16.67 -27.70
N LYS A 294 -14.54 17.12 -28.43
CA LYS A 294 -14.96 16.47 -29.67
C LYS A 294 -13.81 16.37 -30.69
N ASP A 295 -12.97 17.39 -30.72
CA ASP A 295 -11.82 17.51 -31.62
C ASP A 295 -10.54 16.87 -31.06
N SER A 296 -10.58 16.28 -29.85
CA SER A 296 -9.44 15.60 -29.25
C SER A 296 -9.12 14.30 -29.97
N GLU A 297 -7.84 14.10 -30.28
CA GLU A 297 -7.27 12.85 -30.84
C GLU A 297 -7.41 11.69 -29.85
N SER A 298 -7.22 11.95 -28.55
CA SER A 298 -7.43 10.97 -27.50
C SER A 298 -8.90 10.97 -27.04
N LYS A 299 -9.47 9.77 -26.92
CA LYS A 299 -10.78 9.52 -26.31
C LYS A 299 -10.68 9.09 -24.84
N GLN A 300 -9.48 9.05 -24.29
CA GLN A 300 -9.26 8.77 -22.87
C GLN A 300 -9.37 10.07 -22.08
N ILE A 301 -10.28 10.12 -21.12
CA ILE A 301 -10.57 11.33 -20.33
C ILE A 301 -10.40 11.04 -18.85
N SER A 302 -9.82 12.01 -18.13
CA SER A 302 -9.62 11.91 -16.69
C SER A 302 -10.92 12.03 -15.88
N THR A 303 -10.87 11.59 -14.63
CA THR A 303 -11.95 11.67 -13.65
C THR A 303 -12.23 13.10 -13.17
N GLU A 304 -11.28 14.02 -13.35
CA GLU A 304 -11.33 15.42 -12.94
C GLU A 304 -11.92 16.34 -14.02
N VAL A 305 -12.30 15.80 -15.19
CA VAL A 305 -12.66 16.61 -16.38
C VAL A 305 -13.71 17.69 -16.09
N SER A 306 -14.77 17.37 -15.35
CA SER A 306 -15.79 18.38 -15.02
C SER A 306 -15.24 19.53 -14.17
N LEU A 307 -14.25 19.27 -13.32
CA LEU A 307 -13.60 20.29 -12.48
C LEU A 307 -12.69 21.18 -13.32
N LEU A 308 -11.90 20.61 -14.23
CA LEU A 308 -11.09 21.38 -15.17
C LEU A 308 -11.96 22.30 -16.04
N TYR A 309 -13.08 21.79 -16.55
CA TYR A 309 -13.98 22.60 -17.36
C TYR A 309 -14.84 23.57 -16.54
N LEU A 310 -15.06 23.33 -15.24
CA LEU A 310 -15.54 24.35 -14.31
C LEU A 310 -14.54 25.50 -14.24
N CYS A 311 -13.24 25.20 -14.10
CA CYS A 311 -12.19 26.21 -14.07
C CYS A 311 -12.20 27.08 -15.34
N TYR A 312 -12.21 26.45 -16.52
CA TYR A 312 -12.31 27.19 -17.79
C TYR A 312 -13.61 27.98 -17.92
N TYR A 313 -14.75 27.43 -17.46
CA TYR A 313 -16.02 28.13 -17.49
C TYR A 313 -15.97 29.42 -16.66
N LYS A 314 -15.46 29.37 -15.42
CA LYS A 314 -15.29 30.55 -14.56
C LYS A 314 -14.32 31.57 -15.14
N LEU A 315 -13.25 31.11 -15.79
CA LEU A 315 -12.31 32.00 -16.47
C LEU A 315 -12.96 32.74 -17.65
N CYS A 316 -13.80 32.07 -18.42
CA CYS A 316 -14.51 32.68 -19.54
C CYS A 316 -15.50 33.78 -19.12
N GLU A 317 -16.01 33.76 -17.87
CA GLU A 317 -16.86 34.85 -17.34
C GLU A 317 -16.16 36.22 -17.34
N SER A 318 -14.82 36.22 -17.25
CA SER A 318 -14.02 37.46 -17.25
C SER A 318 -13.78 38.05 -18.63
N ASP A 319 -14.10 37.32 -19.71
CA ASP A 319 -13.83 37.66 -21.11
C ASP A 319 -12.37 38.10 -21.39
N SER A 320 -11.42 37.62 -20.57
CA SER A 320 -10.00 37.99 -20.66
C SER A 320 -9.15 36.81 -21.15
N ILE A 321 -8.69 36.91 -22.40
CA ILE A 321 -7.74 35.96 -23.00
C ILE A 321 -6.44 35.91 -22.20
N ASP A 322 -5.96 37.07 -21.73
CA ASP A 322 -4.73 37.14 -20.93
C ASP A 322 -4.87 36.39 -19.61
N LYS A 323 -6.05 36.45 -18.97
CA LYS A 323 -6.31 35.70 -17.73
C LYS A 323 -6.34 34.18 -17.97
N LEU A 324 -6.95 33.72 -19.06
CA LEU A 324 -6.92 32.31 -19.48
C LEU A 324 -5.49 31.83 -19.75
N ASN A 325 -4.72 32.59 -20.54
CA ASN A 325 -3.34 32.25 -20.85
C ASN A 325 -2.44 32.28 -19.60
N LYS A 326 -2.69 33.20 -18.66
CA LYS A 326 -2.00 33.23 -17.36
C LYS A 326 -2.30 31.96 -16.55
N PHE A 327 -3.56 31.56 -16.47
CA PHE A 327 -3.96 30.30 -15.81
C PHE A 327 -3.29 29.08 -16.45
N ILE A 328 -3.32 28.96 -17.78
CA ILE A 328 -2.69 27.85 -18.51
C ILE A 328 -1.18 27.80 -18.23
N LYS A 329 -0.51 28.96 -18.28
CA LYS A 329 0.93 29.07 -18.00
C LYS A 329 1.29 28.67 -16.57
N GLU A 330 0.55 29.17 -15.59
CA GLU A 330 0.83 28.92 -14.17
C GLU A 330 0.53 27.47 -13.76
N ASN A 331 -0.25 26.74 -14.56
CA ASN A 331 -0.48 25.30 -14.42
C ASN A 331 0.44 24.43 -15.31
N GLY A 332 1.52 25.00 -15.85
CA GLY A 332 2.61 24.25 -16.48
C GLY A 332 2.43 23.94 -17.97
N PHE A 333 1.42 24.53 -18.63
CA PHE A 333 1.18 24.35 -20.06
C PHE A 333 1.57 25.60 -20.86
N GLU A 334 1.92 25.41 -22.14
CA GLU A 334 2.19 26.54 -23.03
C GLU A 334 0.89 27.29 -23.37
N PRO A 335 0.84 28.62 -23.19
CA PRO A 335 -0.33 29.41 -23.58
C PRO A 335 -0.65 29.28 -25.06
N ASN A 336 -1.91 29.01 -25.35
CA ASN A 336 -2.42 28.96 -26.71
C ASN A 336 -3.57 29.97 -26.86
N TYR A 337 -3.29 31.08 -27.55
CA TYR A 337 -4.27 32.15 -27.75
C TYR A 337 -5.48 31.69 -28.57
N ASP A 338 -5.30 30.78 -29.52
CA ASP A 338 -6.40 30.26 -30.34
C ASP A 338 -7.29 29.32 -29.52
N PHE A 339 -6.70 28.53 -28.62
CA PHE A 339 -7.44 27.75 -27.63
C PHE A 339 -8.25 28.64 -26.70
N SER A 340 -7.64 29.69 -26.13
CA SER A 340 -8.32 30.66 -25.26
C SER A 340 -9.46 31.40 -25.96
N LYS A 341 -9.27 31.80 -27.24
CA LYS A 341 -10.35 32.37 -28.07
C LYS A 341 -11.48 31.37 -28.32
N LYS A 342 -11.14 30.11 -28.61
CA LYS A 342 -12.12 29.04 -28.83
C LYS A 342 -12.97 28.81 -27.57
N LEU A 343 -12.35 28.75 -26.39
CA LEU A 343 -13.05 28.64 -25.11
C LEU A 343 -14.06 29.77 -24.91
N ILE A 344 -13.64 31.03 -25.08
CA ILE A 344 -14.53 32.20 -24.94
C ILE A 344 -15.66 32.17 -25.97
N SER A 345 -15.37 31.80 -27.22
CA SER A 345 -16.38 31.72 -28.29
C SER A 345 -17.48 30.71 -27.94
N ILE A 346 -17.08 29.50 -27.54
CA ILE A 346 -18.02 28.45 -27.13
C ILE A 346 -18.81 28.92 -25.89
N TYR A 347 -18.13 29.48 -24.90
CA TYR A 347 -18.79 30.01 -23.71
C TYR A 347 -19.89 31.02 -24.07
N LYS A 348 -19.60 31.99 -24.94
CA LYS A 348 -20.57 33.01 -25.39
C LYS A 348 -21.76 32.42 -26.14
N GLU A 349 -21.54 31.38 -26.94
CA GLU A 349 -22.60 30.69 -27.68
C GLU A 349 -23.62 30.02 -26.75
N PHE A 350 -23.14 29.43 -25.65
CA PHE A 350 -23.96 28.62 -24.74
C PHE A 350 -24.33 29.32 -23.42
N LYS A 351 -24.05 30.63 -23.26
CA LYS A 351 -24.39 31.45 -22.08
C LYS A 351 -25.87 31.89 -22.02
N LYS A 352 -26.81 31.11 -22.56
CA LYS A 352 -28.24 31.47 -22.53
C LYS A 352 -28.92 31.03 -21.24
#